data_AF-A0A1H3NC01-F1
#
_entry.id   AF-A0A1H3NC01-F1
#
_cell.length_a   1.000
_cell.length_b   1.000
_cell.length_c   1.000
_cell.angle_alpha   90.00
_cell.angle_beta   90.00
_cell.angle_gamma   90.00
#
_symmetry.space_group_name_H-M   'P 1'
#
loop_
_entity.id
_entity.type
_entity.pdbx_description
1 polymer ?
#
loop_
_entity_poly.entity_id
_entity_poly.type
_entity_poly.pdbx_seq_one_letter_code
_entity_poly.pdbx_strand_id
1 'polypeptide(L)'
;MKSFQSLQVELDERVVRNGAVAAYGMNARREGDAAVQSYRRAQQRLRDGGKDVSSEQRLIRIEDALNVLLDGLVKQRAQIGSGVAVDVAGHTLAARARSRR
;
A
#
# COMPACT_ATOMS: atom_id res chain seq x y z
N MET A 1 -24.09 34.81 16.13
CA MET A 1 -24.27 33.37 16.41
C MET A 1 -23.67 32.48 15.31
N LYS A 2 -22.36 32.66 14.99
CA LYS A 2 -21.65 31.87 13.94
C LYS A 2 -20.67 30.82 14.52
N SER A 3 -20.61 30.64 15.84
CA SER A 3 -19.54 29.87 16.50
C SER A 3 -19.79 28.36 16.59
N PHE A 4 -21.05 27.90 16.69
CA PHE A 4 -21.33 26.48 16.91
C PHE A 4 -21.33 25.65 15.61
N GLN A 5 -21.95 26.16 14.54
CA GLN A 5 -21.93 25.53 13.22
C GLN A 5 -20.52 25.47 12.61
N SER A 6 -19.70 26.51 12.80
CA SER A 6 -18.30 26.49 12.35
C SER A 6 -17.45 25.47 13.11
N LEU A 7 -17.70 25.28 14.41
CA LEU A 7 -17.04 24.25 15.21
C LEU A 7 -17.40 22.83 14.74
N GLN A 8 -18.69 22.59 14.42
CA GLN A 8 -19.16 21.30 13.92
C GLN A 8 -18.55 20.95 12.55
N VAL A 9 -18.57 21.90 11.61
CA VAL A 9 -17.94 21.71 10.29
C VAL A 9 -16.44 21.43 10.42
N GLU A 10 -15.76 22.13 11.33
CA GLU A 10 -14.34 21.89 11.57
C GLU A 10 -14.04 20.52 12.19
N LEU A 11 -14.85 20.08 13.15
CA LEU A 11 -14.71 18.77 13.77
C LEU A 11 -14.96 17.64 12.76
N ASP A 12 -15.99 17.78 11.94
CA ASP A 12 -16.34 16.81 10.90
C ASP A 12 -15.22 16.71 9.84
N GLU A 13 -14.68 17.84 9.39
CA GLU A 13 -13.56 17.89 8.43
C GLU A 13 -12.25 17.30 9.01
N ARG A 14 -12.05 17.36 10.34
CA ARG A 14 -10.91 16.73 11.03
C ARG A 14 -11.11 15.21 11.17
N VAL A 15 -12.31 14.76 11.55
CA VAL A 15 -12.63 13.33 11.68
C VAL A 15 -12.53 12.63 10.33
N VAL A 16 -13.12 13.22 9.27
CA VAL A 16 -13.05 12.68 7.91
C VAL A 16 -11.60 12.57 7.42
N ARG A 17 -10.76 13.59 7.64
CA ARG A 17 -9.34 13.53 7.22
C ARG A 17 -8.50 12.58 8.03
N ASN A 18 -8.67 12.52 9.35
CA ASN A 18 -7.95 11.54 10.18
C ASN A 18 -8.38 10.10 9.83
N GLY A 19 -9.66 9.91 9.53
CA GLY A 19 -10.19 8.64 9.00
C GLY A 19 -9.57 8.28 7.65
N ALA A 20 -9.42 9.25 6.74
CA ALA A 20 -8.76 9.03 5.46
C ALA A 20 -7.27 8.66 5.62
N VAL A 21 -6.52 9.39 6.46
CA VAL A 21 -5.11 9.07 6.78
C VAL A 21 -4.99 7.65 7.34
N ALA A 22 -5.84 7.28 8.30
CA ALA A 22 -5.84 5.94 8.88
C ALA A 22 -6.17 4.87 7.83
N ALA A 23 -7.19 5.09 6.99
CA ALA A 23 -7.59 4.16 5.94
C ALA A 23 -6.48 3.95 4.89
N TYR A 24 -5.88 5.04 4.39
CA TYR A 24 -4.77 4.93 3.45
C TYR A 24 -3.52 4.30 4.09
N GLY A 25 -3.25 4.57 5.37
CA GLY A 25 -2.16 3.91 6.10
C GLY A 25 -2.39 2.40 6.26
N MET A 26 -3.62 1.98 6.56
CA MET A 26 -4.00 0.57 6.61
C MET A 26 -3.87 -0.11 5.24
N ASN A 27 -4.31 0.55 4.18
CA ASN A 27 -4.17 0.05 2.81
C ASN A 27 -2.70 -0.05 2.41
N ALA A 28 -1.87 0.96 2.71
CA ALA A 28 -0.44 0.93 2.43
C ALA A 28 0.22 -0.29 3.11
N ARG A 29 -0.07 -0.53 4.40
CA ARG A 29 0.46 -1.70 5.10
C ARG A 29 -0.01 -3.00 4.46
N ARG A 30 -1.32 -3.16 4.26
CA ARG A 30 -1.91 -4.39 3.70
C ARG A 30 -1.34 -4.73 2.33
N GLU A 31 -1.28 -3.75 1.43
CA GLU A 31 -0.76 -3.98 0.07
C GLU A 31 0.75 -4.23 0.09
N GLY A 32 1.50 -3.61 1.02
CA GLY A 32 2.92 -3.89 1.24
C GLY A 32 3.18 -5.32 1.71
N ASP A 33 2.41 -5.78 2.70
CA ASP A 33 2.51 -7.16 3.20
C ASP A 33 2.16 -8.18 2.11
N ALA A 34 1.13 -7.88 1.29
CA ALA A 34 0.75 -8.70 0.15
C ALA A 34 1.88 -8.77 -0.90
N ALA A 35 2.54 -7.64 -1.20
CA ALA A 35 3.69 -7.60 -2.11
C ALA A 35 4.84 -8.49 -1.61
N VAL A 36 5.20 -8.37 -0.32
CA VAL A 36 6.25 -9.19 0.30
C VAL A 36 5.91 -10.68 0.22
N GLN A 37 4.65 -11.05 0.48
CA GLN A 37 4.21 -12.45 0.35
C GLN A 37 4.38 -12.96 -1.08
N SER A 38 3.96 -12.18 -2.08
CA SER A 38 4.14 -12.55 -3.49
C SER A 38 5.62 -12.71 -3.83
N TYR A 39 6.49 -11.79 -3.41
CA TYR A 39 7.93 -11.89 -3.65
C TYR A 39 8.54 -13.17 -3.06
N ARG A 40 8.17 -13.52 -1.82
CA ARG A 40 8.63 -14.76 -1.20
C ARG A 40 8.14 -16.00 -1.95
N ARG A 41 6.90 -15.99 -2.42
CA ARG A 41 6.33 -17.10 -3.23
C ARG A 41 7.01 -17.22 -4.60
N ALA A 42 7.36 -16.11 -5.24
CA ALA A 42 8.12 -16.10 -6.49
C ALA A 42 9.53 -16.66 -6.27
N GLN A 43 10.22 -16.22 -5.21
CA GLN A 43 11.53 -16.75 -4.82
C GLN A 43 11.49 -18.24 -4.50
N GLN A 44 10.45 -18.70 -3.79
CA GLN A 44 10.28 -20.12 -3.50
C GLN A 44 10.10 -20.92 -4.79
N ARG A 45 9.23 -20.48 -5.71
CA ARG A 45 9.07 -21.11 -7.02
C ARG A 45 10.39 -21.23 -7.76
N LEU A 46 11.22 -20.19 -7.80
CA LEU A 46 12.53 -20.26 -8.47
C LEU A 46 13.52 -21.21 -7.78
N ARG A 47 13.39 -21.40 -6.47
CA ARG A 47 14.24 -22.30 -5.67
C ARG A 47 13.81 -23.75 -5.74
N ASP A 48 12.52 -23.99 -5.93
CA ASP A 48 12.02 -25.35 -6.10
C ASP A 48 12.71 -25.95 -7.32
N GLY A 49 13.15 -27.21 -7.24
CA GLY A 49 13.71 -27.95 -8.37
C GLY A 49 15.03 -28.66 -8.06
N GLY A 50 15.10 -29.94 -8.42
CA GLY A 50 16.31 -30.77 -8.28
C GLY A 50 17.10 -30.88 -9.59
N LYS A 51 18.16 -31.71 -9.56
CA LYS A 51 19.00 -31.99 -10.73
C LYS A 51 18.20 -32.66 -11.87
N ASP A 52 17.14 -33.39 -11.54
CA ASP A 52 16.35 -34.21 -12.46
C ASP A 52 15.16 -33.49 -13.13
N VAL A 53 15.06 -32.17 -12.95
CA VAL A 53 14.00 -31.37 -13.56
C VAL A 53 14.32 -31.09 -15.03
N SER A 54 13.39 -31.40 -15.93
CA SER A 54 13.53 -31.12 -17.36
C SER A 54 13.59 -29.63 -17.67
N SER A 55 14.16 -29.25 -18.81
CA SER A 55 14.20 -27.86 -19.24
C SER A 55 12.82 -27.23 -19.37
N GLU A 56 11.82 -27.98 -19.86
CA GLU A 56 10.43 -27.52 -19.95
C GLU A 56 9.82 -27.24 -18.56
N GLN A 57 10.02 -28.15 -17.60
CA GLN A 57 9.60 -27.95 -16.22
C GLN A 57 10.34 -26.80 -15.51
N ARG A 58 11.56 -26.45 -15.96
CA ARG A 58 12.26 -25.23 -15.50
C ARG A 58 11.62 -23.98 -16.09
N LEU A 59 11.28 -23.98 -17.38
CA LEU A 59 10.64 -22.86 -18.05
C LEU A 59 9.27 -22.53 -17.45
N ILE A 60 8.40 -23.53 -17.26
CA ILE A 60 7.08 -23.35 -16.64
C ILE A 60 7.21 -22.70 -15.25
N ARG A 61 8.17 -23.15 -14.46
CA ARG A 61 8.43 -22.63 -13.11
C ARG A 61 8.92 -21.18 -13.12
N ILE A 62 9.75 -20.82 -14.10
CA ILE A 62 10.21 -19.44 -14.30
C ILE A 62 9.02 -18.57 -14.68
N GLU A 63 8.18 -19.01 -15.62
CA GLU A 63 6.96 -18.32 -16.02
C GLU A 63 6.03 -18.09 -14.83
N ASP A 64 5.77 -19.13 -14.03
CA ASP A 64 4.97 -19.03 -12.81
C ASP A 64 5.57 -18.06 -11.78
N ALA A 65 6.89 -18.09 -11.60
CA ALA A 65 7.57 -17.18 -10.68
C ALA A 65 7.46 -15.73 -11.16
N LEU A 66 7.57 -15.48 -12.47
CA LEU A 66 7.42 -14.16 -13.06
C LEU A 66 5.99 -13.63 -12.90
N ASN A 67 4.98 -14.46 -13.12
CA ASN A 67 3.58 -14.10 -12.89
C ASN A 67 3.35 -13.65 -11.43
N VAL A 68 3.85 -14.44 -10.46
CA VAL A 68 3.71 -14.11 -9.04
C VAL A 68 4.53 -12.87 -8.66
N LEU A 69 5.69 -12.65 -9.29
CA LEU A 69 6.48 -11.43 -9.09
C LEU A 69 5.73 -10.19 -9.59
N LEU A 70 5.12 -10.26 -10.78
CA LEU A 70 4.32 -9.17 -11.35
C LEU A 70 3.14 -8.80 -10.46
N ASP A 71 2.44 -9.80 -9.90
CA ASP A 71 1.40 -9.54 -8.88
C ASP A 71 1.95 -8.79 -7.68
N GLY A 72 3.12 -9.18 -7.17
CA GLY A 72 3.80 -8.48 -6.08
C GLY A 72 4.14 -7.03 -6.44
N LEU A 73 4.61 -6.76 -7.66
CA LEU A 73 4.93 -5.41 -8.14
C LEU A 73 3.69 -4.53 -8.25
N VAL A 74 2.56 -5.07 -8.70
CA VAL A 74 1.27 -4.37 -8.72
C VAL A 74 0.85 -3.99 -7.31
N LYS A 75 0.98 -4.91 -6.35
CA LYS A 75 0.70 -4.69 -4.93
C LYS A 75 1.61 -3.62 -4.32
N GLN A 76 2.91 -3.66 -4.62
CA GLN A 76 3.84 -2.61 -4.23
C GLN A 76 3.45 -1.25 -4.81
N ARG A 77 3.02 -1.18 -6.08
CA ARG A 77 2.57 0.08 -6.68
C ARG A 77 1.35 0.67 -5.96
N ALA A 78 0.41 -0.19 -5.55
CA ALA A 78 -0.76 0.20 -4.76
C ALA A 78 -0.37 0.67 -3.34
N GLN A 79 0.60 0.00 -2.72
CA GLN A 79 1.18 0.42 -1.44
C GLN A 79 1.80 1.82 -1.54
N ILE A 80 2.63 2.08 -2.56
CA ILE A 80 3.24 3.39 -2.79
C ILE A 80 2.15 4.45 -2.98
N GLY A 81 1.12 4.17 -3.77
CA GLY A 81 0.01 5.11 -3.97
C GLY A 81 -0.72 5.46 -2.66
N SER A 82 -0.97 4.46 -1.82
CA SER A 82 -1.58 4.65 -0.51
C SER A 82 -0.67 5.42 0.45
N GLY A 83 0.64 5.15 0.43
CA GLY A 83 1.64 5.89 1.22
C GLY A 83 1.72 7.37 0.84
N VAL A 84 1.78 7.67 -0.47
CA VAL A 84 1.75 9.06 -0.96
C VAL A 84 0.47 9.77 -0.52
N ALA A 85 -0.68 9.10 -0.53
CA ALA A 85 -1.93 9.70 -0.05
C ALA A 85 -1.89 10.04 1.45
N VAL A 86 -1.27 9.19 2.28
CA VAL A 86 -1.03 9.46 3.70
C VAL A 86 -0.15 10.69 3.87
N ASP A 87 0.96 10.78 3.13
CA ASP A 87 1.91 11.90 3.24
C ASP A 87 1.26 13.24 2.83
N VAL A 88 0.53 13.25 1.71
CA VAL A 88 -0.18 14.45 1.24
C VAL A 88 -1.24 14.90 2.26
N ALA A 89 -2.02 13.97 2.80
CA ALA A 89 -3.01 14.28 3.82
C ALA A 89 -2.35 14.79 5.12
N GLY A 90 -1.26 14.16 5.56
CA GLY A 90 -0.48 14.58 6.72
C GLY A 90 0.13 15.98 6.56
N HIS A 91 0.74 16.28 5.41
CA HIS A 91 1.29 17.60 5.11
C HIS A 91 0.21 18.68 5.07
N THR A 92 -0.96 18.38 4.47
CA THR A 92 -2.10 19.30 4.43
C THR A 92 -2.61 19.62 5.83
N LEU A 93 -2.72 18.60 6.70
CA LEU A 93 -3.10 18.78 8.10
C LEU A 93 -2.08 19.64 8.87
N ALA A 94 -0.79 19.35 8.69
CA ALA A 94 0.28 20.10 9.36
C ALA A 94 0.35 21.57 8.89
N ALA A 95 0.17 21.84 7.60
CA ALA A 95 0.14 23.20 7.06
C ALA A 95 -1.02 24.02 7.65
N ARG A 96 -2.21 23.43 7.77
CA ARG A 96 -3.38 24.11 8.35
C ARG A 96 -3.28 24.29 9.86
N ALA A 97 -2.60 23.38 10.57
CA ALA A 97 -2.30 23.58 11.99
C ALA A 97 -1.37 24.77 12.22
N ARG A 98 -0.39 24.98 11.32
CA ARG A 98 0.49 26.16 11.36
C ARG A 98 -0.25 27.46 11.03
N SER A 99 -1.16 27.47 10.06
CA SER A 99 -1.92 28.68 9.70
C SER A 99 -2.93 29.13 10.75
N ARG A 100 -3.15 28.33 11.80
CA ARG A 100 -4.07 28.63 12.91
C ARG A 100 -3.38 29.09 14.20
N ARG A 101 -2.04 29.03 14.24
CA ARG A 101 -1.22 29.62 15.29
C ARG A 101 -0.82 31.03 14.89
#